data_AF-A0A817N8P8-F1
#
_entry.id   AF-A0A817N8P8-F1
#
_cell.length_a   1.000
_cell.length_b   1.000
_cell.length_c   1.000
_cell.angle_alpha   90.00
_cell.angle_beta   90.00
_cell.angle_gamma   90.00
#
_symmetry.space_group_name_H-M   'P 1'
#
loop_
_entity.id
_entity.type
_entity.pdbx_description
1 polymer ?
#
loop_
_entity_poly.entity_id
_entity_poly.type
_entity_poly.pdbx_seq_one_letter_code
_entity_poly.pdbx_strand_id
1 'polypeptide(L)'
;MFMPIGVITFRRFALNRHYFPLWNESNVHLGDMNLTTNKKIEDVHGALQIDFANKYIGGGVLGSGCVQEEIRFSICPEMLVSLLVCEMMEKNECIFLIGCERYSSYKSYASSFEYAGDYKDDTPKDNWGRKWCHVVAMDAIFFRDPSIQYQMKAIERELLKAYTSFHPLGK
;
A
#
# COMPACT_ATOMS: atom_id res chain seq x y z
N MET A 1 4.50 3.48 31.31
CA MET A 1 5.03 3.26 29.94
C MET A 1 4.18 2.19 29.30
N PHE A 2 3.39 2.55 28.29
CA PHE A 2 2.57 1.57 27.56
C PHE A 2 3.49 0.90 26.52
N MET A 3 3.53 -0.42 26.50
CA MET A 3 4.29 -1.19 25.51
C MET A 3 3.26 -1.85 24.58
N PRO A 4 3.31 -1.58 23.27
CA PRO A 4 2.39 -2.23 22.34
C PRO A 4 2.63 -3.75 22.37
N ILE A 5 1.55 -4.50 22.54
CA ILE A 5 1.52 -5.96 22.52
C ILE A 5 0.88 -6.41 21.20
N GLY A 6 1.68 -6.78 20.20
CA GLY A 6 1.17 -7.15 18.89
C GLY A 6 2.25 -7.74 18.00
N VAL A 7 1.83 -8.15 16.80
CA VAL A 7 2.72 -8.69 15.77
C VAL A 7 2.52 -7.89 14.49
N ILE A 8 3.60 -7.71 13.74
CA ILE A 8 3.58 -7.10 12.41
C ILE A 8 4.24 -8.08 11.45
N THR A 9 3.64 -8.26 10.28
CA THR A 9 4.20 -9.07 9.20
C THR A 9 4.61 -8.16 8.05
N PHE A 10 5.88 -8.23 7.68
CA PHE A 10 6.43 -7.65 6.45
C PHE A 10 6.59 -8.80 5.46
N ARG A 11 5.88 -8.74 4.32
CA ARG A 11 5.95 -9.78 3.28
C ARG A 11 6.23 -9.14 1.93
N ARG A 12 7.43 -9.36 1.42
CA ARG A 12 7.72 -9.17 0.00
C ARG A 12 7.11 -10.32 -0.80
N PHE A 13 6.37 -10.01 -1.85
CA PHE A 13 5.76 -11.00 -2.73
C PHE A 13 6.17 -10.73 -4.17
N ALA A 14 6.59 -11.78 -4.87
CA ALA A 14 6.91 -11.74 -6.30
C ALA A 14 6.00 -12.71 -7.04
N LEU A 15 5.22 -12.20 -8.00
CA LEU A 15 4.43 -13.06 -8.86
C LEU A 15 5.36 -13.84 -9.78
N ASN A 16 5.25 -15.17 -9.78
CA ASN A 16 6.01 -16.00 -10.70
C ASN A 16 5.56 -15.73 -12.13
N ARG A 17 6.51 -15.63 -13.07
CA ARG A 17 6.24 -15.37 -14.50
C ARG A 17 5.27 -16.37 -15.13
N HIS A 18 5.24 -17.62 -14.64
CA HIS A 18 4.29 -18.63 -15.10
C HIS A 18 2.83 -18.28 -14.79
N TYR A 19 2.58 -17.35 -13.86
CA TYR A 19 1.24 -16.85 -13.50
C TYR A 19 0.97 -15.44 -14.03
N PHE A 20 1.78 -14.93 -14.97
CA PHE A 20 1.49 -13.64 -15.58
C PHE A 20 0.22 -13.76 -16.44
N PRO A 21 -0.78 -12.88 -16.26
CA PRO A 21 -2.00 -12.94 -17.05
C PRO A 21 -1.74 -12.68 -18.54
N LEU A 22 -2.41 -13.46 -19.39
CA LEU A 22 -2.56 -13.16 -20.81
C LEU A 22 -3.78 -12.24 -20.96
N TRP A 23 -3.55 -10.92 -20.89
CA TRP A 23 -4.63 -9.93 -20.79
C TRP A 23 -5.63 -9.99 -21.95
N ASN A 24 -5.15 -10.25 -23.16
CA ASN A 24 -5.94 -10.40 -24.38
C ASN A 24 -6.79 -11.68 -24.42
N GLU A 25 -6.52 -12.64 -23.55
CA GLU A 25 -7.25 -13.92 -23.45
C GLU A 25 -8.13 -13.98 -22.19
N SER A 26 -8.12 -12.93 -21.36
CA SER A 26 -8.91 -12.89 -20.13
C SER A 26 -10.40 -12.79 -20.43
N ASN A 27 -11.18 -13.73 -19.89
CA ASN A 27 -12.65 -13.72 -19.92
C ASN A 27 -13.26 -13.41 -18.54
N VAL A 28 -12.46 -12.91 -17.60
CA VAL A 28 -12.93 -12.58 -16.25
C VAL A 28 -13.84 -11.34 -16.33
N HIS A 29 -15.04 -11.45 -15.74
CA HIS A 29 -15.95 -10.32 -15.63
C HIS A 29 -15.42 -9.27 -14.63
N LEU A 30 -15.66 -7.99 -14.91
CA LEU A 30 -15.38 -6.92 -13.96
C LEU A 30 -16.19 -7.14 -12.68
N GLY A 31 -15.55 -6.94 -11.53
CA GLY A 31 -16.18 -7.06 -10.23
C GLY A 31 -16.99 -5.81 -9.83
N ASP A 32 -17.63 -5.90 -8.67
CA ASP A 32 -18.39 -4.80 -8.08
C ASP A 32 -17.48 -3.61 -7.75
N MET A 33 -18.01 -2.40 -7.94
CA MET A 33 -17.30 -1.16 -7.65
C MET A 33 -18.14 -0.27 -6.72
N ASN A 34 -17.56 0.10 -5.59
CA ASN A 34 -18.14 1.07 -4.67
C ASN A 34 -17.29 2.35 -4.67
N LEU A 35 -17.91 3.48 -5.01
CA LEU A 35 -17.25 4.78 -5.06
C LEU A 35 -17.67 5.64 -3.86
N THR A 36 -16.70 6.30 -3.22
CA THR A 36 -16.95 7.30 -2.19
C THR A 36 -15.95 8.43 -2.28
N THR A 37 -16.39 9.65 -1.97
CA THR A 37 -15.56 10.87 -1.92
C THR A 37 -15.30 11.35 -0.49
N ASN A 38 -15.90 10.69 0.50
CA ASN A 38 -15.96 11.19 1.88
C ASN A 38 -15.09 10.37 2.85
N LYS A 39 -14.30 9.43 2.33
CA LYS A 39 -13.43 8.56 3.13
C LYS A 39 -12.04 8.51 2.52
N LYS A 40 -11.03 8.39 3.37
CA LYS A 40 -9.66 8.09 2.96
C LYS A 40 -9.42 6.58 3.03
N ILE A 41 -8.36 6.10 2.38
CA ILE A 41 -8.04 4.66 2.32
C ILE A 41 -7.82 4.09 3.73
N GLU A 42 -7.09 4.81 4.58
CA GLU A 42 -6.78 4.42 5.96
C GLU A 42 -8.00 4.38 6.89
N ASP A 43 -9.12 4.99 6.50
CA ASP A 43 -10.37 5.00 7.26
C ASP A 43 -11.31 3.85 6.85
N VAL A 44 -10.93 3.04 5.84
CA VAL A 44 -11.71 1.87 5.39
C VAL A 44 -11.15 0.60 6.05
N HIS A 45 -11.78 0.19 7.14
CA HIS A 45 -11.44 -1.06 7.84
C HIS A 45 -11.90 -2.31 7.08
N GLY A 46 -11.18 -3.43 7.27
CA GLY A 46 -11.54 -4.72 6.68
C GLY A 46 -11.28 -4.87 5.18
N ALA A 47 -10.72 -3.84 4.53
CA ALA A 47 -10.29 -3.88 3.14
C ALA A 47 -8.76 -3.99 3.05
N LEU A 48 -8.27 -4.46 1.89
CA LEU A 48 -6.87 -4.25 1.52
C LEU A 48 -6.66 -2.77 1.21
N GLN A 49 -5.78 -2.11 1.95
CA GLN A 49 -5.49 -0.69 1.82
C GLN A 49 -4.27 -0.50 0.93
N ILE A 50 -4.42 0.26 -0.14
CA ILE A 50 -3.33 0.51 -1.09
C ILE A 50 -2.47 1.66 -0.58
N ASP A 51 -1.16 1.44 -0.58
CA ASP A 51 -0.14 2.46 -0.48
C ASP A 51 0.40 2.76 -1.88
N PHE A 52 0.29 4.02 -2.31
CA PHE A 52 0.75 4.53 -3.59
C PHE A 52 2.26 4.75 -3.53
N ALA A 53 2.96 3.62 -3.47
CA ALA A 53 4.34 3.58 -3.05
C ALA A 53 5.32 4.10 -4.10
N ASN A 54 6.49 4.52 -3.65
CA ASN A 54 7.69 4.51 -4.46
C ASN A 54 8.21 3.07 -4.61
N LYS A 55 8.94 2.78 -5.69
CA LYS A 55 9.61 1.48 -5.85
C LYS A 55 10.61 1.20 -4.72
N TYR A 56 11.16 2.23 -4.09
CA TYR A 56 11.83 2.15 -2.80
C TYR A 56 10.80 2.47 -1.71
N ILE A 57 10.38 1.45 -0.96
CA ILE A 57 9.28 1.57 -0.01
C ILE A 57 9.50 2.70 1.02
N GLY A 58 8.44 3.46 1.29
CA GLY A 58 8.45 4.64 2.15
C GLY A 58 8.89 5.92 1.45
N GLY A 59 9.34 5.85 0.19
CA GLY A 59 9.62 7.02 -0.64
C GLY A 59 10.49 8.06 0.04
N GLY A 60 9.95 9.26 0.20
CA GLY A 60 10.62 10.40 0.83
C GLY A 60 10.41 10.54 2.33
N VAL A 61 9.93 9.52 3.06
CA VAL A 61 9.47 9.67 4.46
C VAL A 61 10.57 10.11 5.43
N LEU A 62 11.83 9.77 5.17
CA LEU A 62 12.98 10.24 5.95
C LEU A 62 13.59 11.55 5.40
N GLY A 63 12.99 12.11 4.35
CA GLY A 63 13.42 13.33 3.68
C GLY A 63 12.29 14.37 3.65
N SER A 64 11.95 14.84 2.46
CA SER A 64 10.94 15.90 2.26
C SER A 64 9.61 15.38 1.69
N GLY A 65 9.41 14.07 1.61
CA GLY A 65 8.17 13.49 1.12
C GLY A 65 7.04 13.70 2.13
N CYS A 66 5.85 14.07 1.64
CA CYS A 66 4.68 14.31 2.47
C CYS A 66 3.38 14.10 1.65
N VAL A 67 3.37 13.08 0.79
CA VAL A 67 2.17 12.70 0.04
C VAL A 67 1.61 11.41 0.65
N GLN A 68 0.78 10.67 -0.09
CA GLN A 68 -0.02 9.58 0.47
C GLN A 68 0.84 8.51 1.17
N GLU A 69 1.95 8.07 0.56
CA GLU A 69 2.88 7.09 1.15
C GLU A 69 3.52 7.62 2.44
N GLU A 70 4.16 8.80 2.40
CA GLU A 70 4.88 9.30 3.58
C GLU A 70 3.95 9.67 4.72
N ILE A 71 2.75 10.19 4.41
CA ILE A 71 1.71 10.44 5.42
C ILE A 71 1.30 9.12 6.06
N ARG A 72 1.11 8.05 5.28
CA ARG A 72 0.73 6.74 5.81
C ARG A 72 1.80 6.18 6.75
N PHE A 73 3.07 6.27 6.35
CA PHE A 73 4.20 5.86 7.19
C PHE A 73 4.35 6.74 8.44
N SER A 74 3.99 8.02 8.37
CA SER A 74 4.05 8.94 9.52
C SER A 74 2.98 8.64 10.58
N ILE A 75 1.77 8.26 10.16
CA ILE A 75 0.69 7.91 11.10
C ILE A 75 0.76 6.46 11.59
N CYS A 76 1.47 5.58 10.86
CA CYS A 76 1.75 4.18 11.19
C CYS A 76 3.27 3.93 11.21
N PRO A 77 4.05 4.53 12.13
CA PRO A 77 5.52 4.54 12.10
C PRO A 77 6.17 3.16 12.16
N GLU A 78 5.47 2.12 12.59
CA GLU A 78 5.97 0.74 12.53
C GLU A 78 6.28 0.29 11.09
N MET A 79 5.60 0.88 10.09
CA MET A 79 5.87 0.65 8.67
C MET A 79 7.31 1.04 8.30
N LEU A 80 7.94 1.98 9.02
CA LEU A 80 9.32 2.42 8.75
C LEU A 80 10.36 1.29 8.83
N VAL A 81 10.06 0.21 9.55
CA VAL A 81 10.94 -0.99 9.59
C VAL A 81 11.09 -1.61 8.20
N SER A 82 10.12 -1.42 7.29
CA SER A 82 10.22 -1.93 5.92
C SER A 82 11.40 -1.33 5.15
N LEU A 83 11.80 -0.09 5.45
CA LEU A 83 12.96 0.57 4.81
C LEU A 83 14.27 -0.18 5.12
N LEU A 84 14.34 -0.86 6.26
CA LEU A 84 15.52 -1.61 6.67
C LEU A 84 15.57 -3.00 6.02
N VAL A 85 14.42 -3.63 5.80
CA VAL A 85 14.34 -5.05 5.46
C VAL A 85 13.87 -5.34 4.03
N CYS A 86 13.43 -4.32 3.28
CA CYS A 86 12.94 -4.46 1.91
C CYS A 86 13.78 -3.67 0.90
N GLU A 87 14.34 -4.36 -0.09
CA GLU A 87 14.99 -3.74 -1.25
C GLU A 87 13.97 -3.10 -2.22
N MET A 88 14.45 -2.35 -3.23
CA MET A 88 13.64 -1.81 -4.34
C MET A 88 12.74 -2.90 -4.96
N MET A 89 11.45 -2.61 -5.15
CA MET A 89 10.50 -3.52 -5.79
C MET A 89 10.73 -3.61 -7.31
N GLU A 90 10.71 -4.82 -7.84
CA GLU A 90 10.62 -5.10 -9.27
C GLU A 90 9.18 -4.97 -9.80
N LYS A 91 9.01 -4.94 -11.12
CA LYS A 91 7.70 -4.76 -11.77
C LYS A 91 6.64 -5.81 -11.40
N ASN A 92 7.06 -7.00 -10.98
CA ASN A 92 6.20 -8.12 -10.58
C ASN A 92 6.26 -8.37 -9.06
N GLU A 93 6.66 -7.37 -8.28
CA GLU A 93 6.72 -7.46 -6.83
C GLU A 93 5.80 -6.46 -6.14
N CYS A 94 5.39 -6.76 -4.91
CA CYS A 94 4.75 -5.84 -3.98
C CYS A 94 5.20 -6.16 -2.55
N ILE A 95 4.91 -5.27 -1.61
CA ILE A 95 5.22 -5.47 -0.20
C ILE A 95 3.93 -5.33 0.61
N PHE A 96 3.60 -6.36 1.38
CA PHE A 96 2.51 -6.32 2.35
C PHE A 96 3.04 -5.94 3.74
N LEU A 97 2.32 -5.03 4.38
CA LEU A 97 2.53 -4.57 5.74
C LEU A 97 1.25 -4.86 6.52
N ILE A 98 1.29 -5.90 7.36
CA ILE A 98 0.11 -6.45 8.02
C ILE A 98 0.24 -6.29 9.52
N GLY A 99 -0.78 -5.69 10.15
CA GLY A 99 -0.84 -5.54 11.59
C GLY A 99 -0.38 -4.19 12.13
N CYS A 100 0.00 -3.26 11.26
CA CYS A 100 0.45 -1.92 11.67
C CYS A 100 -0.66 -1.16 12.39
N GLU A 101 -0.29 -0.53 13.50
CA GLU A 101 -1.14 0.35 14.29
C GLU A 101 -1.07 1.79 13.79
N ARG A 102 -2.20 2.49 13.76
CA ARG A 102 -2.25 3.93 13.56
C ARG A 102 -2.10 4.64 14.91
N TYR A 103 -1.07 5.46 15.04
CA TYR A 103 -0.78 6.20 16.26
C TYR A 103 -1.21 7.67 16.20
N SER A 104 -1.36 8.21 14.98
CA SER A 104 -1.57 9.66 14.79
C SER A 104 -2.80 9.96 13.95
N SER A 105 -3.57 10.94 14.40
CA SER A 105 -4.56 11.66 13.60
C SER A 105 -3.85 12.75 12.80
N TYR A 106 -4.39 13.12 11.65
CA TYR A 106 -3.82 14.20 10.85
C TYR A 106 -4.89 14.99 10.10
N LYS A 107 -4.52 16.19 9.67
CA LYS A 107 -5.29 17.05 8.79
C LYS A 107 -4.48 17.40 7.55
N SER A 108 -5.20 17.78 6.49
CA SER A 108 -4.63 18.34 5.27
C SER A 108 -3.64 17.39 4.57
N TYR A 109 -2.79 17.89 3.68
CA TYR A 109 -1.93 17.07 2.80
C TYR A 109 -0.71 17.87 2.32
N ALA A 110 0.39 17.20 1.95
CA ALA A 110 1.59 17.83 1.41
C ALA A 110 2.11 18.97 2.30
N SER A 111 2.32 20.16 1.74
CA SER A 111 2.84 21.33 2.46
C SER A 111 1.96 21.82 3.60
N SER A 112 0.69 21.40 3.65
CA SER A 112 -0.26 21.76 4.70
C SER A 112 -0.52 20.65 5.72
N PHE A 113 0.13 19.49 5.57
CA PHE A 113 -0.01 18.35 6.47
C PHE A 113 0.31 18.73 7.91
N GLU A 114 -0.57 18.32 8.82
CA GLU A 114 -0.45 18.67 10.23
C GLU A 114 -0.87 17.47 11.10
N TYR A 115 -0.08 17.23 12.15
CA TYR A 115 -0.47 16.34 13.25
C TYR A 115 -1.74 16.85 13.93
N ALA A 116 -2.75 16.00 14.07
CA ALA A 116 -4.04 16.38 14.62
C ALA A 116 -4.36 15.70 15.97
N GLY A 117 -3.33 15.24 16.68
CA GLY A 117 -3.45 14.54 17.96
C GLY A 117 -3.33 13.03 17.84
N ASP A 118 -3.29 12.37 18.99
CA ASP A 118 -3.13 10.93 19.08
C ASP A 118 -4.32 10.22 18.41
N TYR A 119 -4.09 9.05 17.84
CA TYR A 119 -5.15 8.19 17.33
C TYR A 119 -5.26 6.94 18.20
N LYS A 120 -6.46 6.70 18.72
CA LYS A 120 -6.79 5.47 19.44
C LYS A 120 -7.27 4.43 18.43
N ASP A 121 -6.35 3.56 18.01
CA ASP A 121 -6.66 2.51 17.06
C ASP A 121 -7.43 1.36 17.72
N ASP A 122 -8.74 1.35 17.54
CA ASP A 122 -9.64 0.30 18.04
C ASP A 122 -9.80 -0.87 17.04
N THR A 123 -8.96 -0.94 15.99
CA THR A 123 -8.96 -2.06 15.03
C THR A 123 -8.71 -3.39 15.75
N PRO A 124 -9.57 -4.41 15.56
CA PRO A 124 -9.42 -5.74 16.14
C PRO A 124 -8.10 -6.41 15.73
N LYS A 125 -7.67 -7.40 16.52
CA LYS A 125 -6.52 -8.25 16.20
C LYS A 125 -6.96 -9.62 15.68
N ASP A 126 -6.18 -10.20 14.79
CA ASP A 126 -6.33 -11.59 14.37
C ASP A 126 -5.75 -12.57 15.41
N ASN A 127 -5.86 -13.87 15.11
CA ASN A 127 -5.36 -14.95 15.97
C ASN A 127 -3.83 -14.96 16.12
N TRP A 128 -3.09 -14.16 15.35
CA TRP A 128 -1.64 -14.00 15.46
C TRP A 128 -1.26 -12.69 16.18
N GLY A 129 -2.24 -11.95 16.71
CA GLY A 129 -2.00 -10.70 17.43
C GLY A 129 -1.71 -9.51 16.52
N ARG A 130 -1.99 -9.60 15.23
CA ARG A 130 -1.83 -8.51 14.25
C ARG A 130 -3.14 -7.73 14.15
N LYS A 131 -3.09 -6.40 14.11
CA LYS A 131 -4.30 -5.61 13.79
C LYS A 131 -4.85 -6.00 12.42
N TRP A 132 -6.18 -5.95 12.25
CA TRP A 132 -6.87 -6.12 10.96
C TRP A 132 -6.67 -4.91 10.03
N CYS A 133 -5.40 -4.59 9.80
CA CYS A 133 -4.89 -3.53 8.96
C CYS A 133 -3.94 -4.19 7.97
N HIS A 134 -4.38 -4.29 6.71
CA HIS A 134 -3.61 -4.91 5.64
C HIS A 134 -3.27 -3.83 4.63
N VAL A 135 -2.02 -3.42 4.59
CA VAL A 135 -1.52 -2.45 3.61
C VAL A 135 -0.71 -3.19 2.55
N VAL A 136 -0.89 -2.83 1.28
CA VAL A 136 -0.03 -3.26 0.19
C VAL A 136 0.63 -2.05 -0.47
N ALA A 137 1.96 -2.02 -0.44
CA ALA A 137 2.77 -1.06 -1.17
C ALA A 137 2.96 -1.56 -2.60
N MET A 138 2.53 -0.75 -3.57
CA MET A 138 2.72 -1.00 -4.99
C MET A 138 3.05 0.30 -5.72
N ASP A 139 4.13 0.28 -6.50
CA ASP A 139 4.63 1.46 -7.18
C ASP A 139 4.12 1.61 -8.59
N ALA A 140 3.71 2.81 -8.97
CA ALA A 140 3.35 3.20 -10.34
C ALA A 140 4.57 3.71 -11.13
N ILE A 141 4.50 3.70 -12.45
CA ILE A 141 5.48 4.37 -13.30
C ILE A 141 5.29 5.89 -13.15
N PHE A 142 6.40 6.60 -12.93
CA PHE A 142 6.41 8.05 -13.04
C PHE A 142 6.53 8.48 -14.51
N PHE A 143 5.43 8.99 -15.08
CA PHE A 143 5.40 9.50 -16.45
C PHE A 143 5.73 10.99 -16.51
N ARG A 144 6.88 11.35 -17.10
CA ARG A 144 7.20 12.75 -17.42
C ARG A 144 6.37 13.29 -18.59
N ASP A 145 6.17 12.45 -19.60
CA ASP A 145 5.23 12.68 -20.70
C ASP A 145 4.01 11.79 -20.47
N PRO A 146 2.83 12.37 -20.15
CA PRO A 146 1.62 11.63 -19.91
C PRO A 146 1.16 10.78 -21.11
N SER A 147 1.57 11.09 -22.34
CA SER A 147 1.17 10.30 -23.52
C SER A 147 1.76 8.88 -23.50
N ILE A 148 2.89 8.68 -22.83
CA ILE A 148 3.59 7.39 -22.75
C ILE A 148 2.75 6.35 -21.99
N GLN A 149 1.87 6.78 -21.07
CA GLN A 149 1.05 5.86 -20.27
C GLN A 149 0.11 4.99 -21.13
N TYR A 150 -0.23 5.45 -22.34
CA TYR A 150 -1.10 4.75 -23.28
C TYR A 150 -0.36 3.72 -24.16
N GLN A 151 0.96 3.63 -24.05
CA GLN A 151 1.72 2.59 -24.76
C GLN A 151 1.45 1.23 -24.13
N MET A 152 1.26 0.19 -24.95
CA MET A 152 0.93 -1.15 -24.45
C MET A 152 1.90 -1.67 -23.39
N LYS A 153 3.21 -1.41 -23.54
CA LYS A 153 4.21 -1.78 -22.54
C LYS A 153 3.99 -1.13 -21.17
N ALA A 154 3.52 0.11 -21.14
CA ALA A 154 3.20 0.82 -19.91
C ALA A 154 1.92 0.25 -19.29
N ILE A 155 0.86 0.09 -20.09
CA ILE A 155 -0.42 -0.51 -19.66
C ILE A 155 -0.19 -1.91 -19.06
N GLU A 156 0.52 -2.79 -19.77
CA GLU A 156 0.81 -4.15 -19.30
C GLU A 156 1.62 -4.18 -18.00
N ARG A 157 2.55 -3.22 -17.82
CA ARG A 157 3.33 -3.10 -16.59
C ARG A 157 2.42 -2.73 -15.42
N GLU A 158 1.56 -1.72 -15.57
CA GLU A 158 0.66 -1.30 -14.49
C GLU A 158 -0.38 -2.36 -14.17
N LEU A 159 -0.93 -3.04 -15.19
CA LEU A 159 -1.81 -4.19 -14.98
C LEU A 159 -1.10 -5.32 -14.22
N LEU A 160 0.14 -5.64 -14.58
CA LEU A 160 0.93 -6.66 -13.88
C LEU A 160 1.20 -6.28 -12.42
N LYS A 161 1.56 -5.03 -12.15
CA LYS A 161 1.81 -4.52 -10.79
C LYS A 161 0.54 -4.58 -9.93
N ALA A 162 -0.57 -4.08 -10.45
CA ALA A 162 -1.87 -4.13 -9.78
C ALA A 162 -2.30 -5.57 -9.51
N TYR A 163 -2.20 -6.44 -10.52
CA TYR A 163 -2.52 -7.86 -10.38
C TYR A 163 -1.65 -8.55 -9.35
N THR A 164 -0.34 -8.34 -9.39
CA THR A 164 0.60 -8.87 -8.37
C THR A 164 0.19 -8.45 -6.96
N SER A 165 -0.37 -7.26 -6.80
CA SER A 165 -0.75 -6.70 -5.49
C SER A 165 -2.10 -7.22 -5.00
N PHE A 166 -3.03 -7.52 -5.91
CA PHE A 166 -4.37 -8.02 -5.56
C PHE A 166 -4.47 -9.55 -5.57
N HIS A 167 -3.61 -10.24 -6.32
CA HIS A 167 -3.59 -11.70 -6.47
C HIS A 167 -3.37 -12.49 -5.17
N PRO A 168 -2.48 -12.08 -4.24
CA PRO A 168 -2.18 -12.83 -3.02
C PRO A 168 -3.36 -12.97 -2.03
N LEU A 169 -4.50 -12.35 -2.33
CA LEU A 169 -5.75 -12.47 -1.59
C LEU A 169 -6.72 -13.49 -2.21
N GLY A 170 -6.38 -14.05 -3.37
CA GLY A 170 -7.18 -15.04 -4.10
C GLY A 170 -6.63 -16.46 -3.94
N LYS A 171 -6.74 -17.02 -2.72
CA LYS A 171 -6.98 -18.44 -2.38
C LYS A 171 -6.80 -18.67 -0.89
#